data_AF-A0A915Q599-F1
#
_entry.id   AF-A0A915Q599-F1
#
_cell.length_a   1.000
_cell.length_b   1.000
_cell.length_c   1.000
_cell.angle_alpha   90.00
_cell.angle_beta   90.00
_cell.angle_gamma   90.00
#
_symmetry.space_group_name_H-M   'P 1'
#
loop_
_entity.id
_entity.type
_entity.pdbx_description
1 polymer ?
#
loop_
_entity_poly.entity_id
_entity_poly.type
_entity_poly.pdbx_seq_one_letter_code
_entity_poly.pdbx_strand_id
1 'polypeptide(L)'
;MPCFFGLIFLVDKEVFMMGSYAPKVEMQSFITPVDEAPSGYYNILEGMLHRGAYRVKSQVCDDDGHDWLSWTWTLEIAKDWGE
;
A
#
# COMPACT_ATOMS: atom_id res chain seq x y z
N MET A 1 -14.32 6.40 -30.83
CA MET A 1 -14.19 5.55 -29.62
C MET A 1 -12.83 5.87 -29.02
N PRO A 2 -12.72 6.59 -27.89
CA PRO A 2 -11.41 6.81 -27.31
C PRO A 2 -10.97 5.52 -26.62
N CYS A 3 -9.81 5.04 -27.05
CA CYS A 3 -9.09 3.92 -26.45
C CYS A 3 -8.51 4.41 -25.11
N PHE A 4 -9.01 3.91 -23.99
CA PHE A 4 -8.43 4.19 -22.67
C PHE A 4 -7.15 3.36 -22.51
N PHE A 5 -6.00 3.96 -22.80
CA PHE A 5 -4.71 3.44 -22.37
C PHE A 5 -4.56 3.76 -20.88
N GLY A 6 -4.95 2.82 -20.01
CA GLY A 6 -4.66 2.90 -18.59
C GLY A 6 -3.17 2.76 -18.36
N LEU A 7 -2.42 3.87 -18.40
CA LEU A 7 -1.08 3.90 -17.84
C LEU A 7 -1.22 3.71 -16.33
N ILE A 8 -0.71 2.58 -15.82
CA ILE A 8 -0.59 2.31 -14.39
C ILE A 8 0.59 3.15 -13.90
N PHE A 9 0.34 4.40 -13.54
CA PHE A 9 1.34 5.24 -12.90
C PHE A 9 1.51 4.85 -11.43
N LEU A 10 2.75 4.90 -10.94
CA LEU A 10 3.01 4.83 -9.51
C LEU A 10 2.42 6.08 -8.86
N VAL A 11 1.36 5.89 -8.06
CA VAL A 11 0.67 7.00 -7.37
C VAL A 11 1.40 7.36 -6.09
N ASP A 12 1.90 6.36 -5.36
CA ASP A 12 2.56 6.54 -4.08
C ASP A 12 3.57 5.42 -3.78
N LYS A 13 4.52 5.68 -2.89
CA LYS A 13 5.52 4.70 -2.41
C LYS A 13 5.87 4.95 -0.95
N GLU A 14 5.64 3.93 -0.13
CA GLU A 14 6.04 3.92 1.27
C GLU A 14 7.13 2.87 1.54
N VAL A 15 8.03 3.17 2.48
CA VAL A 15 9.11 2.27 2.89
C VAL A 15 9.27 2.35 4.41
N PHE A 16 9.22 1.20 5.08
CA PHE A 16 9.40 1.08 6.52
C PHE A 16 10.66 0.30 6.85
N MET A 17 11.57 0.91 7.60
CA MET A 17 12.77 0.24 8.11
C MET A 17 12.40 -0.57 9.35
N MET A 18 12.28 -1.89 9.22
CA MET A 18 11.95 -2.78 10.35
C MET A 18 13.14 -3.01 11.30
N GLY A 19 14.36 -2.75 10.82
CA GLY A 19 15.61 -2.96 11.57
C GLY A 19 16.18 -4.37 11.38
N SER A 20 17.27 -4.65 12.11
CA SER A 20 17.98 -5.94 12.04
C SER A 20 17.47 -6.89 13.13
N TYR A 21 17.07 -8.09 12.75
CA TYR A 21 16.61 -9.13 13.67
C TYR A 21 17.58 -10.30 13.71
N ALA A 22 17.95 -10.76 14.91
CA ALA A 22 18.72 -11.98 15.07
C ALA A 22 17.85 -13.22 14.81
N PRO A 23 18.43 -14.34 14.32
CA PRO A 23 17.72 -15.59 14.16
C PRO A 23 17.05 -16.04 15.46
N LYS A 24 15.73 -16.28 15.43
CA LYS A 24 14.93 -16.70 16.58
C LYS A 24 13.90 -17.74 16.13
N VAL A 25 13.55 -18.67 17.02
CA VAL A 25 12.52 -19.70 16.76
C VAL A 25 11.11 -19.09 16.77
N GLU A 26 10.90 -18.06 17.59
CA GLU A 26 9.63 -17.35 17.68
C GLU A 26 9.49 -16.32 16.56
N MET A 27 8.25 -16.15 16.07
CA MET A 27 7.93 -15.17 15.02
C MET A 27 8.12 -13.73 15.52
N GLN A 28 8.76 -12.91 14.69
CA GLN A 28 8.93 -11.49 14.95
C GLN A 28 7.69 -10.70 14.49
N SER A 29 7.35 -9.65 15.22
CA SER A 29 6.28 -8.72 14.85
C SER A 29 6.82 -7.29 14.76
N PHE A 30 6.30 -6.55 13.78
CA PHE A 30 6.56 -5.14 13.59
C PHE A 30 5.22 -4.43 13.39
N ILE A 31 5.03 -3.30 14.08
CA ILE A 31 3.82 -2.49 14.00
C ILE A 31 4.24 -1.19 13.31
N THR A 32 3.69 -0.92 12.13
CA THR A 32 3.85 0.36 11.46
C THR A 32 3.21 1.48 12.29
N PRO A 33 3.73 2.71 12.24
CA PRO A 33 3.03 3.86 12.79
C PRO A 33 1.59 3.94 12.29
N VAL A 34 0.72 4.58 13.07
CA VAL A 34 -0.65 4.84 12.64
C VAL A 34 -0.61 5.75 11.42
N ASP A 35 -1.26 5.30 10.36
CA ASP A 35 -1.44 6.07 9.13
C ASP A 35 -2.94 6.32 8.89
N GLU A 36 -3.26 7.45 8.26
CA GLU A 36 -4.62 7.85 7.93
C GLU A 36 -4.90 7.53 6.46
N ALA A 37 -5.86 6.64 6.21
CA ALA A 37 -6.30 6.35 4.85
C ALA A 37 -6.73 7.66 4.16
N PRO A 38 -6.41 7.87 2.86
CA PRO A 38 -6.74 9.10 2.14
C PRO A 38 -8.22 9.49 2.34
N SER A 39 -8.47 10.44 3.24
CA SER A 39 -9.80 10.70 3.74
C SER A 39 -10.48 11.74 2.86
N GLY A 40 -11.49 11.27 2.12
CA GLY A 40 -12.33 12.10 1.25
C GLY A 40 -13.24 13.11 1.94
N TYR A 41 -12.89 13.57 3.14
CA TYR A 41 -13.80 14.24 4.07
C TYR A 41 -13.74 15.77 4.02
N TYR A 42 -12.72 16.37 3.40
CA TYR A 42 -12.60 17.84 3.38
C TYR A 42 -13.58 18.52 2.41
N ASN A 43 -13.93 17.88 1.28
CA ASN A 43 -15.02 18.32 0.38
C ASN A 43 -15.43 17.20 -0.62
N ILE A 44 -16.61 17.34 -1.21
CA ILE A 44 -17.24 16.36 -2.13
C ILE A 44 -16.37 16.02 -3.35
N LEU A 45 -15.45 16.92 -3.73
CA LEU A 45 -14.59 16.80 -4.90
C LEU A 45 -13.33 15.96 -4.60
N GLU A 46 -12.67 16.15 -3.45
CA GLU A 46 -11.48 15.37 -3.08
C GLU A 46 -11.82 13.93 -2.68
N GLY A 47 -12.97 13.71 -2.05
CA GLY A 47 -13.42 12.36 -1.72
C GLY A 47 -13.83 11.47 -2.89
N MET A 48 -13.97 12.03 -4.10
CA MET A 48 -14.17 11.24 -5.31
C MET A 48 -12.85 10.85 -5.99
N LEU A 49 -11.76 11.57 -5.74
CA LEU A 49 -10.48 11.36 -6.42
C LEU A 49 -9.67 10.19 -5.85
N HIS A 50 -9.75 9.97 -4.54
CA HIS A 50 -9.00 8.91 -3.84
C HIS A 50 -9.76 7.59 -3.70
N ARG A 51 -11.01 7.51 -4.20
CA ARG A 51 -11.79 6.27 -4.21
C ARG A 51 -11.52 5.50 -5.49
N GLY A 52 -11.29 4.19 -5.36
CA GLY A 52 -11.03 3.32 -6.49
C GLY A 52 -10.24 2.08 -6.09
N ALA A 53 -9.90 1.28 -7.10
CA ALA A 53 -9.05 0.10 -6.93
C ALA A 53 -7.59 0.43 -7.27
N TYR A 54 -6.72 0.22 -6.30
CA TYR A 54 -5.27 0.43 -6.40
C TYR A 54 -4.57 -0.92 -6.45
N ARG A 55 -3.64 -1.06 -7.39
CA ARG A 55 -2.78 -2.25 -7.46
C ARG A 55 -1.50 -1.98 -6.67
N VAL A 56 -1.40 -2.59 -5.50
CA VAL A 56 -0.25 -2.43 -4.60
C VAL A 56 0.76 -3.52 -4.88
N LYS A 57 2.04 -3.14 -4.97
CA LYS A 57 3.18 -4.05 -5.00
C LYS A 57 3.94 -3.88 -3.70
N SER A 58 4.07 -4.95 -2.95
CA SER A 58 4.77 -4.97 -1.67
C SER A 58 6.01 -5.82 -1.78
N GLN A 59 7.08 -5.39 -1.13
CA GLN A 59 8.39 -6.02 -1.15
C GLN A 59 9.02 -5.96 0.24
N VAL A 60 9.63 -7.06 0.67
CA VAL A 60 10.50 -7.12 1.85
C VAL A 60 11.93 -7.34 1.35
N CYS A 61 12.80 -6.37 1.61
CA CYS A 61 14.22 -6.43 1.25
C CYS A 61 15.12 -5.95 2.40
N ASP A 62 16.39 -6.30 2.34
CA ASP A 62 17.44 -5.84 3.24
C ASP A 62 18.41 -4.87 2.55
N ASP A 63 19.39 -4.36 3.31
CA ASP A 63 20.44 -3.45 2.85
C ASP A 63 21.49 -4.12 1.95
N ASP A 64 21.57 -5.46 1.97
CA ASP A 64 22.38 -6.26 1.05
C ASP A 64 21.70 -6.43 -0.33
N GLY A 65 20.46 -5.95 -0.49
CA GLY A 65 19.71 -6.01 -1.74
C GLY A 65 19.03 -7.35 -1.99
N HIS A 66 18.88 -8.19 -0.97
CA HIS A 66 18.14 -9.44 -1.06
C HIS A 66 16.64 -9.18 -1.11
N ASP A 67 15.94 -9.78 -2.07
CA ASP A 67 14.47 -9.77 -2.13
C ASP A 67 13.93 -11.02 -1.42
N TRP A 68 13.42 -10.84 -0.20
CA TRP A 68 12.92 -11.95 0.61
C TRP A 68 11.51 -12.36 0.20
N LEU A 69 10.67 -11.38 -0.14
CA LEU A 69 9.29 -11.62 -0.54
C LEU A 69 8.74 -10.43 -1.30
N SER A 70 8.22 -10.71 -2.49
CA SER A 70 7.51 -9.74 -3.32
C SER A 70 6.13 -10.27 -3.67
N TRP A 71 5.09 -9.45 -3.47
CA TRP A 71 3.71 -9.82 -3.79
C TRP A 71 2.91 -8.63 -4.31
N THR A 72 1.76 -8.94 -4.91
CA THR A 72 0.84 -7.94 -5.46
C THR A 72 -0.55 -8.21 -4.93
N TRP A 73 -1.24 -7.15 -4.54
CA TRP A 73 -2.61 -7.20 -4.03
C TRP A 73 -3.39 -5.97 -4.49
N THR A 74 -4.71 -6.03 -4.34
CA THR A 74 -5.60 -4.93 -4.70
C THR A 74 -6.15 -4.30 -3.44
N LEU A 75 -5.95 -3.00 -3.29
CA LEU A 75 -6.57 -2.18 -2.27
C LEU A 75 -7.75 -1.44 -2.90
N GLU A 76 -8.95 -1.65 -2.37
CA GLU A 76 -10.10 -0.82 -2.73
C GLU A 76 -10.20 0.34 -1.73
N ILE A 77 -10.72 1.49 -2.14
CA ILE A 77 -11.09 2.56 -1.21
C ILE A 77 -12.53 2.93 -1.51
N ALA A 78 -13.43 2.49 -0.63
CA ALA A 78 -14.86 2.71 -0.74
C ALA A 78 -15.36 3.72 0.31
N LYS A 79 -16.52 4.33 0.04
CA LYS A 79 -17.20 5.20 1.00
C LYS A 79 -17.81 4.40 2.16
N ASP A 80 -18.29 3.21 1.83
CA ASP A 80 -18.93 2.27 2.73
C ASP A 80 -18.43 0.88 2.34
N TRP A 81 -18.11 0.08 3.33
CA TRP A 81 -17.51 -1.23 3.16
C TRP A 81 -18.53 -2.36 3.32
N GLY A 82 -19.78 -2.02 3.66
CA GLY A 82 -20.82 -3.01 3.93
C GLY A 82 -20.50 -3.92 5.11
N GLU A 83 -21.42 -4.83 5.42
CA GLU A 83 -21.09 -6.12 6.06
C GLU A 83 -20.80 -7.17 4.99
#